data_AF-A0A2H6NF07-F1
#
_entry.id   AF-A0A2H6NF07-F1
#
_cell.length_a   1.000
_cell.length_b   1.000
_cell.length_c   1.000
_cell.angle_alpha   90.00
_cell.angle_beta   90.00
_cell.angle_gamma   90.00
#
_symmetry.space_group_name_H-M   'P 1'
#
loop_
_entity.id
_entity.type
_entity.pdbx_description
1 polymer ?
#
loop_
_entity_poly.entity_id
_entity_poly.type
_entity_poly.pdbx_seq_one_letter_code
_entity_poly.pdbx_strand_id
1 'polypeptide(L)'
;MAEYSVNIRFLLFPSVEVKELSKDSPALKALNDDFISFAKNQNFPVLSFAETLPTRVGRMLSLHVVPVESADLGIGELIQVEVSHLNICKPRNKESFLYQQTLKFIQDSLKRELGNH
;
A
#
# COMPACT_ATOMS: atom_id res chain seq x y z
N MET A 1 5.19 -39.04 -7.99
CA MET A 1 5.27 -37.61 -8.36
C MET A 1 4.09 -36.92 -7.72
N ALA A 2 4.32 -36.06 -6.71
CA ALA A 2 3.21 -35.39 -6.04
C ALA A 2 2.69 -34.26 -6.93
N GLU A 3 1.40 -34.30 -7.27
CA GLU A 3 0.72 -33.21 -7.96
C GLU A 3 0.51 -32.09 -6.94
N TYR A 4 1.42 -31.11 -6.93
CA TYR A 4 1.32 -29.97 -6.03
C TYR A 4 0.16 -29.09 -6.48
N SER A 5 -0.70 -28.70 -5.53
CA SER A 5 -1.71 -27.69 -5.82
C SER A 5 -1.04 -26.43 -6.37
N VAL A 6 -1.67 -25.82 -7.38
CA VAL A 6 -1.16 -24.62 -8.07
C VAL A 6 -0.72 -23.53 -7.08
N ASN A 7 -1.44 -23.39 -5.96
CA ASN A 7 -1.12 -22.43 -4.89
C ASN A 7 0.21 -22.75 -4.16
N ILE A 8 0.51 -24.03 -3.91
CA ILE A 8 1.77 -24.45 -3.27
C ILE A 8 2.95 -24.18 -4.21
N ARG A 9 2.75 -24.40 -5.52
CA ARG A 9 3.80 -24.12 -6.51
C ARG A 9 4.20 -22.64 -6.52
N PHE A 10 3.24 -21.72 -6.45
CA PHE A 10 3.54 -20.28 -6.40
C PHE A 10 4.22 -19.84 -5.10
N LEU A 11 3.94 -20.51 -3.96
CA LEU A 11 4.63 -20.26 -2.71
C LEU A 11 6.09 -20.76 -2.74
N LEU A 12 6.34 -21.94 -3.32
CA LEU A 12 7.68 -22.53 -3.39
C LEU A 12 8.54 -21.92 -4.51
N PHE A 13 7.91 -21.51 -5.60
CA PHE A 13 8.57 -20.98 -6.79
C PHE A 13 7.84 -19.70 -7.24
N PRO A 14 8.02 -18.59 -6.52
CA PRO A 14 7.43 -17.31 -6.92
C PRO A 14 7.94 -16.91 -8.31
N SER A 15 7.10 -16.18 -9.06
CA SER A 15 7.47 -15.62 -10.34
C SER A 15 8.57 -14.57 -10.17
N VAL A 16 9.20 -14.15 -11.27
CA VAL A 16 10.26 -13.14 -11.23
C VAL A 16 9.72 -11.82 -10.66
N GLU A 17 8.52 -11.43 -11.07
CA GLU A 17 7.84 -10.22 -10.62
C GLU A 17 7.61 -10.25 -9.10
N VAL A 18 7.19 -11.39 -8.54
CA VAL A 18 7.00 -11.55 -7.09
C VAL A 18 8.34 -11.53 -6.35
N LYS A 19 9.42 -12.05 -6.94
CA LYS A 19 10.76 -11.99 -6.36
C LYS A 19 11.35 -10.59 -6.36
N GLU A 20 11.08 -9.80 -7.40
CA GLU A 20 11.49 -8.39 -7.47
C GLU A 20 10.79 -7.52 -6.42
N LEU A 21 9.59 -7.93 -6.00
CA LEU A 21 8.83 -7.39 -4.87
C LEU A 21 9.28 -7.94 -3.50
N SER A 22 10.42 -8.62 -3.43
CA SER A 22 10.94 -9.10 -2.14
C SER A 22 11.28 -7.96 -1.20
N LYS A 23 11.11 -8.24 0.10
CA LYS A 23 11.57 -7.35 1.16
C LYS A 23 13.07 -7.07 0.98
N ASP A 24 13.45 -5.80 1.17
CA ASP A 24 14.82 -5.32 1.06
C ASP A 24 15.41 -5.34 -0.37
N SER A 25 14.55 -5.44 -1.40
CA SER A 25 14.94 -5.25 -2.81
C SER A 25 15.67 -3.91 -2.99
N PRO A 26 16.94 -3.89 -3.46
CA PRO A 26 17.71 -2.66 -3.59
C PRO A 26 17.07 -1.63 -4.54
N ALA A 27 16.42 -2.12 -5.60
CA ALA A 27 15.75 -1.26 -6.57
C ALA A 27 14.51 -0.58 -5.97
N LEU A 28 13.70 -1.33 -5.20
CA LEU A 28 12.53 -0.76 -4.52
C LEU A 28 12.92 0.19 -3.40
N LYS A 29 13.99 -0.12 -2.67
CA LYS A 29 14.53 0.79 -1.66
C LYS A 29 14.99 2.10 -2.28
N ALA A 30 15.76 2.05 -3.37
CA ALA A 30 16.18 3.24 -4.09
C ALA A 30 14.98 4.07 -4.59
N LEU A 31 13.97 3.41 -5.17
CA LEU A 31 12.74 4.06 -5.63
C LEU A 31 11.98 4.76 -4.47
N ASN A 32 11.88 4.10 -3.31
CA ASN A 32 11.24 4.67 -2.14
C ASN A 32 12.03 5.86 -1.57
N ASP A 33 13.35 5.75 -1.49
CA ASP A 33 14.23 6.84 -1.03
C ASP A 33 14.12 8.06 -1.96
N ASP A 34 14.06 7.85 -3.27
CA ASP A 34 13.86 8.91 -4.28
C ASP A 34 12.50 9.60 -4.10
N PHE A 35 11.42 8.83 -3.91
CA PHE A 35 10.08 9.37 -3.63
C PHE A 35 10.06 10.21 -2.35
N ILE A 36 10.64 9.71 -1.26
CA ILE A 36 10.68 10.42 0.03
C ILE A 36 11.48 11.73 -0.10
N SER A 37 12.63 11.69 -0.80
CA SER A 37 13.45 12.88 -1.06
C SER A 37 12.66 13.92 -1.85
N PHE A 38 12.02 13.52 -2.95
CA PHE A 38 11.17 14.39 -3.75
C PHE A 38 10.03 15.00 -2.92
N ALA A 39 9.29 14.18 -2.18
CA ALA A 39 8.15 14.63 -1.40
C ALA A 39 8.56 15.66 -0.33
N LYS A 40 9.69 15.44 0.35
CA LYS A 40 10.24 16.40 1.33
C LYS A 40 10.67 17.70 0.67
N ASN A 41 11.41 17.63 -0.43
CA ASN A 41 11.96 18.81 -1.12
C ASN A 41 10.85 19.71 -1.68
N GLN A 42 9.78 19.12 -2.20
CA GLN A 42 8.65 19.86 -2.77
C GLN A 42 7.57 20.20 -1.73
N ASN A 43 7.76 19.80 -0.46
CA ASN A 43 6.73 19.85 0.58
C ASN A 43 5.39 19.24 0.09
N PHE A 44 5.50 18.13 -0.64
CA PHE A 44 4.38 17.46 -1.27
C PHE A 44 3.51 16.78 -0.21
N PRO A 45 2.19 17.02 -0.18
CA PRO A 45 1.31 16.36 0.78
C PRO A 45 1.27 14.86 0.50
N VAL A 46 1.41 14.05 1.55
CA VAL A 46 1.38 12.58 1.48
C VAL A 46 0.37 12.05 2.49
N LEU A 47 -0.46 11.11 2.04
CA LEU A 47 -1.40 10.34 2.86
C LEU A 47 -1.24 8.85 2.50
N SER A 48 -1.02 8.03 3.51
CA SER A 48 -0.88 6.58 3.40
C SER A 48 -1.99 5.87 4.17
N PHE A 49 -2.50 4.78 3.61
CA PHE A 49 -3.42 3.87 4.29
C PHE A 49 -2.74 2.52 4.51
N ALA A 50 -2.80 2.00 5.73
CA ALA A 50 -2.27 0.69 6.08
C ALA A 50 -3.40 -0.29 6.42
N GLU A 51 -3.32 -1.51 5.87
CA GLU A 51 -4.24 -2.60 6.20
C GLU A 51 -3.96 -3.13 7.60
N THR A 52 -5.03 -3.48 8.33
CA THR A 52 -4.90 -4.15 9.63
C THR A 52 -5.62 -5.49 9.70
N LEU A 53 -6.33 -5.89 8.63
CA LEU A 53 -6.83 -7.26 8.49
C LEU A 53 -5.98 -8.06 7.51
N PRO A 54 -5.70 -9.34 7.79
CA PRO A 54 -4.93 -10.17 6.87
C PRO A 54 -5.73 -10.47 5.61
N THR A 55 -5.03 -10.60 4.49
CA THR A 55 -5.58 -11.07 3.22
C THR A 55 -5.50 -12.58 3.15
N ARG A 56 -6.63 -13.21 2.82
CA ARG A 56 -6.66 -14.66 2.59
C ARG A 56 -6.10 -14.99 1.20
N VAL A 57 -4.98 -15.69 1.17
CA VAL A 57 -4.32 -16.18 -0.05
C VAL A 57 -4.53 -17.68 -0.16
N GLY A 58 -5.40 -18.09 -1.08
CA GLY A 58 -5.79 -19.49 -1.21
C GLY A 58 -6.62 -20.00 -0.02
N ARG A 59 -6.59 -21.31 0.26
CA ARG A 59 -7.46 -21.92 1.27
C ARG A 59 -6.95 -21.83 2.70
N MET A 60 -5.64 -21.85 2.91
CA MET A 60 -5.04 -22.08 4.23
C MET A 60 -4.18 -20.91 4.75
N LEU A 61 -3.86 -19.91 3.92
CA LEU A 61 -2.94 -18.85 4.31
C LEU A 61 -3.67 -17.52 4.45
N SER A 62 -3.43 -16.85 5.58
CA SER A 62 -3.85 -15.48 5.84
C SER A 62 -2.60 -14.69 6.16
N LEU A 63 -2.33 -13.63 5.41
CA LEU A 63 -1.12 -12.82 5.55
C LEU A 63 -1.41 -11.34 5.35
N HIS A 64 -0.66 -10.48 6.05
CA HIS A 64 -0.59 -9.06 5.70
C HIS A 64 0.29 -8.93 4.46
N VAL A 65 -0.29 -8.44 3.37
CA VAL A 65 0.44 -8.29 2.10
C VAL A 65 1.40 -7.13 2.22
N VAL A 66 0.96 -6.05 2.88
CA VAL A 66 1.79 -4.92 3.25
C VAL A 66 1.64 -4.69 4.75
N PRO A 67 2.61 -5.12 5.58
CA PRO A 67 2.63 -4.83 7.00
C PRO A 67 2.65 -3.33 7.27
N VAL A 68 2.10 -2.89 8.43
CA VAL A 68 2.03 -1.47 8.80
C VAL A 68 3.41 -0.81 8.80
N GLU A 69 4.44 -1.53 9.26
CA GLU A 69 5.81 -1.05 9.30
C GLU A 69 6.40 -0.79 7.92
N SER A 70 5.90 -1.49 6.89
CA SER A 70 6.28 -1.26 5.50
C SER A 70 5.45 -0.17 4.82
N ALA A 71 4.23 0.10 5.32
CA ALA A 71 3.36 1.14 4.79
C ALA A 71 3.69 2.53 5.36
N ASP A 72 4.39 2.59 6.50
CA ASP A 72 4.89 3.82 7.10
C ASP A 72 6.13 4.34 6.35
N LEU A 73 5.96 5.45 5.63
CA LEU A 73 7.03 6.12 4.89
C LEU A 73 7.87 7.07 5.76
N GLY A 74 7.46 7.29 7.01
CA GLY A 74 8.06 8.31 7.89
C GLY A 74 7.82 9.75 7.43
N ILE A 75 6.88 9.95 6.51
CA ILE A 75 6.41 11.25 6.01
C ILE A 75 4.89 11.23 5.83
N GLY A 76 4.26 12.41 5.90
CA GLY A 76 2.83 12.55 5.71
C GLY A 76 2.02 11.93 6.85
N GLU A 77 0.72 11.74 6.60
CA GLU A 77 -0.19 11.08 7.53
C GLU A 77 -0.32 9.60 7.19
N LEU A 78 -0.27 8.73 8.20
CA LEU A 78 -0.54 7.30 8.07
C LEU A 78 -1.82 6.95 8.81
N ILE A 79 -2.79 6.38 8.11
CA ILE A 79 -4.06 5.94 8.67
C ILE A 79 -4.16 4.42 8.57
N GLN A 80 -4.25 3.76 9.72
CA GLN A 80 -4.52 2.33 9.78
C GLN A 80 -6.02 2.08 9.63
N VAL A 81 -6.39 1.12 8.78
CA VAL A 81 -7.78 0.84 8.43
C VAL A 81 -8.06 -0.66 8.55
N GLU A 82 -9.17 -1.00 9.20
CA GLU A 82 -9.65 -2.37 9.42
C GLU A 82 -10.22 -3.01 8.14
N VAL A 83 -9.32 -3.18 7.17
CA VAL A 83 -9.57 -3.79 5.86
C VAL A 83 -8.37 -4.64 5.48
N SER A 84 -8.62 -5.64 4.63
CA SER A 84 -7.56 -6.42 3.99
C SER A 84 -6.99 -5.71 2.76
N HIS A 85 -5.78 -6.08 2.35
CA HIS A 85 -5.15 -5.62 1.11
C HIS A 85 -6.08 -5.58 -0.11
N LEU A 86 -6.88 -6.63 -0.29
CA LEU A 86 -7.76 -6.73 -1.45
C LEU A 86 -8.86 -5.66 -1.50
N ASN A 87 -9.18 -5.06 -0.36
CA ASN A 87 -10.33 -4.16 -0.18
C ASN A 87 -9.91 -2.72 0.15
N ILE A 88 -8.66 -2.47 0.55
CA ILE A 88 -8.21 -1.14 0.97
C ILE A 88 -8.36 -0.07 -0.12
N CYS A 89 -8.23 -0.45 -1.39
CA CYS A 89 -8.44 0.45 -2.53
C CYS A 89 -9.84 0.31 -3.17
N LYS A 90 -10.79 -0.38 -2.51
CA LYS A 90 -12.12 -0.69 -3.05
C LYS A 90 -13.22 -0.21 -2.09
N PRO A 91 -13.36 1.11 -1.88
CA PRO A 91 -14.42 1.66 -1.06
C PRO A 91 -15.80 1.21 -1.56
N ARG A 92 -16.64 0.74 -0.64
CA ARG A 92 -17.97 0.18 -0.98
C ARG A 92 -18.90 1.22 -1.62
N ASN A 93 -18.83 2.46 -1.16
CA ASN A 93 -19.64 3.58 -1.60
C ASN A 93 -18.94 4.91 -1.24
N LYS A 94 -19.57 6.03 -1.63
CA LYS A 94 -19.01 7.36 -1.38
C LYS A 94 -18.99 7.69 0.11
N GLU A 95 -19.87 7.10 0.90
CA GLU A 95 -19.99 7.35 2.35
C GLU A 95 -18.91 6.61 3.15
N SER A 96 -18.17 5.69 2.53
CA SER A 96 -17.12 4.93 3.20
C SER A 96 -15.95 5.81 3.65
N PHE A 97 -15.34 5.44 4.78
CA PHE A 97 -14.21 6.15 5.37
C PHE A 97 -13.08 6.39 4.38
N LEU A 98 -12.61 5.34 3.69
CA LEU A 98 -11.53 5.43 2.71
C LEU A 98 -11.84 6.42 1.58
N TYR A 99 -13.07 6.41 1.07
CA TYR A 99 -13.49 7.35 0.03
C TYR A 99 -13.50 8.78 0.55
N GLN A 100 -14.13 9.03 1.70
CA GLN A 100 -14.25 10.37 2.28
C GLN A 100 -12.88 10.95 2.66
N GLN A 101 -11.98 10.17 3.25
CA GLN A 101 -10.63 10.61 3.58
C GLN A 101 -9.81 10.91 2.32
N THR A 102 -9.87 10.03 1.31
CA THR A 102 -9.18 10.28 0.03
C THR A 102 -9.72 11.53 -0.66
N LEU A 103 -11.05 11.70 -0.73
CA LEU A 103 -11.68 12.86 -1.34
C LEU A 103 -11.29 14.15 -0.61
N LYS A 104 -11.35 14.14 0.73
CA LYS A 104 -10.93 15.27 1.56
C LYS A 104 -9.46 15.62 1.29
N PHE A 105 -8.58 14.63 1.28
CA PHE A 105 -7.16 14.84 1.01
C PHE A 105 -6.91 15.49 -0.36
N ILE A 106 -7.60 15.02 -1.41
CA ILE A 106 -7.51 15.61 -2.75
C ILE A 106 -8.01 17.06 -2.74
N GLN A 107 -9.19 17.31 -2.15
CA GLN A 107 -9.77 18.65 -2.10
C GLN A 107 -8.89 19.64 -1.33
N ASP A 108 -8.35 19.22 -0.19
CA ASP A 108 -7.48 20.05 0.64
C ASP A 108 -6.13 20.30 -0.05
N SER A 109 -5.63 19.33 -0.83
CA SER A 109 -4.41 19.51 -1.62
C SER A 109 -4.59 20.49 -2.78
N LEU A 110 -5.70 20.40 -3.51
CA LEU A 110 -6.03 21.35 -4.58
C LEU A 110 -6.24 22.77 -4.04
N LYS A 111 -6.92 22.92 -2.89
CA LYS A 111 -7.08 24.24 -2.25
C LYS A 111 -5.75 24.85 -1.86
N ARG A 112 -4.81 24.04 -1.36
CA ARG A 112 -3.46 24.50 -1.01
C ARG A 112 -2.71 25.02 -2.23
N GLU A 113 -2.78 24.33 -3.36
CA GLU A 113 -2.13 24.81 -4.59
C GLU A 113 -2.79 26.09 -5.12
N LEU A 114 -4.12 26.14 -5.17
CA LEU A 114 -4.86 27.29 -5.69
C LEU A 114 -4.76 28.54 -4.78
N GLY A 115 -4.60 28.35 -3.46
CA GLY A 115 -4.44 29.44 -2.50
C GLY A 115 -3.01 29.98 -2.37
N ASN A 116 -2.04 29.33 -3.02
CA ASN A 116 -0.64 29.75 -3.07
C ASN A 116 -0.29 30.56 -4.35
N HIS A 117 -1.30 30.92 -5.14
CA HIS A 117 -1.24 31.86 -6.26
C HIS A 117 -2.04 33.12 -5.95
#